data_AF-A0A661XX66-F1
#
_entry.id   AF-A0A661XX66-F1
#
_cell.length_a   1.000
_cell.length_b   1.000
_cell.length_c   1.000
_cell.angle_alpha   90.00
_cell.angle_beta   90.00
_cell.angle_gamma   90.00
#
_symmetry.space_group_name_H-M   'P 1'
#
loop_
_entity.id
_entity.type
_entity.pdbx_description
1 polymer ?
#
loop_
_entity_poly.entity_id
_entity_poly.type
_entity_poly.pdbx_seq_one_letter_code
_entity_poly.pdbx_strand_id
1 'polypeptide(L)'
;GAGYNVNQSKTAIGSGQFTGKGFLKGQLTKYKYVPMQSTDFIYCTIGEEWGFIGSSTVVILFMLLLVRIVLIAERQKLPYVRIYAYSVASIIFLHFLINIGMAIGLAPVIGIPLPFFSYGGSSLWTFTILIFLLVRLDAERINFMR
;
A
#
# COMPACT_ATOMS: atom_id res chain seq x y z
N GLY A 1 4.64 -6.03 -24.06
CA GLY A 1 5.36 -5.54 -22.87
C GLY A 1 4.42 -5.37 -21.68
N ALA A 2 3.75 -4.23 -21.55
CA ALA A 2 2.95 -3.88 -20.35
C ALA A 2 1.69 -4.75 -20.11
N GLY A 3 0.95 -5.13 -21.16
CA GLY A 3 -0.27 -5.93 -21.02
C GLY A 3 -0.06 -7.39 -20.57
N TYR A 4 1.13 -7.95 -20.83
CA TYR A 4 1.49 -9.31 -20.40
C TYR A 4 1.60 -9.39 -18.86
N ASN A 5 2.20 -8.37 -18.25
CA ASN A 5 2.38 -8.29 -16.80
C ASN A 5 1.04 -8.17 -16.06
N VAL A 6 0.09 -7.42 -16.63
CA VAL A 6 -1.25 -7.24 -16.06
C VAL A 6 -2.08 -8.52 -16.15
N ASN A 7 -2.04 -9.24 -17.28
CA ASN A 7 -2.76 -10.51 -17.41
C ASN A 7 -2.19 -11.60 -16.49
N GLN A 8 -0.87 -11.67 -16.34
CA GLN A 8 -0.21 -12.57 -15.40
C GLN A 8 -0.58 -12.24 -13.94
N SER A 9 -0.61 -10.94 -13.59
CA SER A 9 -1.01 -10.47 -12.25
C SER A 9 -2.44 -10.85 -11.89
N LYS A 10 -3.40 -10.63 -12.81
CA LYS A 10 -4.80 -11.06 -12.64
C LYS A 10 -4.93 -12.57 -12.44
N THR A 11 -4.19 -13.34 -13.24
CA THR A 11 -4.23 -14.81 -13.18
C THR A 11 -3.61 -15.32 -11.87
N ALA A 12 -2.53 -14.70 -11.39
CA ALA A 12 -1.89 -15.04 -10.13
C ALA A 12 -2.81 -14.82 -8.92
N ILE A 13 -3.46 -13.64 -8.84
CA ILE A 13 -4.45 -13.33 -7.79
C ILE A 13 -5.63 -14.31 -7.87
N GLY A 14 -6.15 -14.58 -9.06
CA GLY A 14 -7.24 -15.54 -9.25
C GLY A 14 -6.87 -16.98 -8.84
N SER A 15 -5.60 -17.34 -8.93
CA SER A 15 -5.11 -18.68 -8.59
C SER A 15 -4.93 -18.92 -7.08
N GLY A 16 -4.89 -17.86 -6.27
CA GLY A 16 -4.68 -17.93 -4.81
C GLY A 16 -5.87 -18.50 -4.03
N GLN A 17 -7.05 -18.62 -4.62
CA GLN A 17 -8.26 -19.13 -3.94
C GLN A 17 -8.49 -18.43 -2.58
N PHE A 18 -9.18 -19.07 -1.62
CA PHE A 18 -9.52 -18.43 -0.34
C PHE A 18 -8.30 -18.30 0.61
N THR A 19 -7.48 -19.34 0.71
CA THR A 19 -6.41 -19.48 1.70
C THR A 19 -4.99 -19.32 1.15
N GLY A 20 -4.83 -19.16 -0.16
CA GLY A 20 -3.53 -19.05 -0.81
C GLY A 20 -2.90 -20.40 -1.17
N LYS A 21 -1.86 -20.36 -2.01
CA LYS A 21 -1.04 -21.54 -2.37
C LYS A 21 0.05 -21.86 -1.34
N GLY A 22 0.26 -20.98 -0.35
CA GLY A 22 1.29 -21.10 0.69
C GLY A 22 2.51 -20.20 0.44
N PHE A 23 3.13 -19.74 1.52
CA PHE A 23 4.29 -18.84 1.53
C PHE A 23 5.45 -19.42 0.70
N LEU A 24 6.00 -18.63 -0.23
CA LEU A 24 7.07 -19.02 -1.17
C LEU A 24 6.73 -20.18 -2.14
N LYS A 25 5.46 -20.60 -2.22
CA LYS A 25 4.98 -21.65 -3.13
C LYS A 25 4.24 -21.12 -4.36
N GLY A 26 4.16 -19.79 -4.53
CA GLY A 26 3.56 -19.16 -5.70
C GLY A 26 4.24 -19.61 -7.00
N GLN A 27 3.54 -20.39 -7.81
CA GLN A 27 4.10 -20.98 -9.04
C GLN A 27 4.36 -19.89 -10.09
N LEU A 28 3.50 -18.88 -10.21
CA LEU A 28 3.67 -17.79 -11.18
C LEU A 28 4.68 -16.74 -10.68
N THR A 29 4.78 -16.58 -9.37
CA THR A 29 5.80 -15.76 -8.69
C THR A 29 7.22 -16.35 -8.85
N LYS A 30 7.39 -17.67 -8.65
CA LYS A 30 8.71 -18.33 -8.64
C LYS A 30 9.42 -18.38 -10.00
N TYR A 31 8.69 -18.38 -11.11
CA TYR A 31 9.26 -18.46 -12.45
C TYR A 31 9.51 -17.10 -13.13
N LYS A 32 9.50 -15.97 -12.39
CA LYS A 32 9.83 -14.61 -12.89
C LYS A 32 9.02 -14.15 -14.12
N TYR A 33 7.82 -14.69 -14.33
CA TYR A 33 6.96 -14.28 -15.46
C TYR A 33 6.37 -12.87 -15.31
N VAL A 34 6.45 -12.26 -14.12
CA VAL A 34 6.14 -10.84 -13.89
C VAL A 34 7.44 -10.13 -13.49
N PRO A 35 7.98 -9.22 -14.32
CA PRO A 35 9.09 -8.37 -13.93
C PRO A 35 8.67 -7.45 -12.77
N MET A 36 9.56 -7.25 -11.78
CA MET A 36 9.38 -6.34 -10.62
C MET A 36 8.26 -6.72 -9.61
N GLN A 37 8.11 -8.02 -9.32
CA GLN A 37 7.20 -8.55 -8.27
C GLN A 37 7.50 -8.04 -6.86
N SER A 38 8.76 -7.75 -6.52
CA SER A 38 9.15 -7.29 -5.18
C SER A 38 8.85 -5.81 -4.93
N THR A 39 8.68 -5.01 -5.99
CA THR A 39 8.48 -3.56 -5.87
C THR A 39 7.07 -3.15 -6.27
N ASP A 40 6.66 -3.46 -7.50
CA ASP A 40 5.50 -2.82 -8.12
C ASP A 40 4.26 -3.72 -8.11
N PHE A 41 4.47 -5.04 -8.06
CA PHE A 41 3.42 -6.07 -8.07
C PHE A 41 3.36 -6.91 -6.79
N ILE A 42 3.87 -6.40 -5.66
CA ILE A 42 3.92 -7.16 -4.40
C ILE A 42 2.53 -7.60 -3.91
N TYR A 43 1.50 -6.82 -4.22
CA TYR A 43 0.11 -7.17 -3.93
C TYR A 43 -0.34 -8.45 -4.66
N CYS A 44 0.17 -8.71 -5.87
CA CYS A 44 -0.14 -9.92 -6.62
C CYS A 44 0.47 -11.16 -5.97
N THR A 45 1.71 -11.04 -5.47
CA THR A 45 2.37 -12.10 -4.71
C THR A 45 1.59 -12.45 -3.45
N ILE A 46 1.10 -11.44 -2.72
CA ILE A 46 0.27 -11.65 -1.53
C ILE A 46 -1.04 -12.35 -1.90
N GLY A 47 -1.68 -11.93 -3.00
CA GLY A 47 -2.89 -12.57 -3.51
C GLY A 47 -2.68 -14.03 -3.93
N GLU A 48 -1.55 -14.37 -4.54
CA GLU A 48 -1.25 -15.75 -4.94
C GLU A 48 -0.88 -16.64 -3.73
N GLU A 49 -0.04 -16.13 -2.83
CA GLU A 49 0.52 -16.91 -1.72
C GLU A 49 -0.42 -17.02 -0.51
N TRP A 50 -1.13 -15.94 -0.18
CA TRP A 50 -2.01 -15.83 0.99
C TRP A 50 -3.51 -15.76 0.62
N GLY A 51 -3.82 -15.75 -0.67
CA GLY A 51 -5.20 -15.83 -1.17
C GLY A 51 -6.05 -14.61 -0.84
N PHE A 52 -7.36 -14.82 -0.86
CA PHE A 52 -8.35 -13.79 -0.52
C PHE A 52 -8.19 -13.25 0.90
N ILE A 53 -7.84 -14.10 1.87
CA ILE A 53 -7.67 -13.68 3.27
C ILE A 53 -6.48 -12.73 3.41
N GLY A 54 -5.33 -13.06 2.83
CA GLY A 54 -4.14 -12.21 2.91
C GLY A 54 -4.35 -10.86 2.22
N SER A 55 -4.86 -10.88 0.99
CA SER A 55 -5.17 -9.67 0.23
C SER A 55 -6.20 -8.77 0.95
N SER A 56 -7.28 -9.34 1.48
CA SER A 56 -8.27 -8.61 2.27
C SER A 56 -7.67 -8.02 3.54
N THR A 57 -6.80 -8.75 4.22
CA THR A 57 -6.11 -8.27 5.43
C THR A 57 -5.26 -7.03 5.14
N VAL A 58 -4.51 -7.03 4.03
CA VAL A 58 -3.70 -5.86 3.62
C VAL A 58 -4.60 -4.65 3.33
N VAL A 59 -5.71 -4.85 2.60
CA VAL A 59 -6.68 -3.79 2.32
C VAL A 59 -7.26 -3.21 3.62
N ILE A 60 -7.68 -4.07 4.54
CA ILE A 60 -8.26 -3.65 5.82
C ILE A 60 -7.23 -2.85 6.64
N LEU A 61 -5.98 -3.31 6.72
CA LEU A 61 -4.92 -2.60 7.45
C LEU A 61 -4.64 -1.21 6.87
N PHE A 62 -4.58 -1.07 5.55
CA PHE A 62 -4.41 0.23 4.91
C PHE A 62 -5.62 1.15 5.13
N MET A 63 -6.84 0.61 5.05
CA MET A 63 -8.05 1.39 5.34
C MET A 63 -8.07 1.87 6.80
N LEU A 64 -7.70 1.01 7.75
CA LEU A 64 -7.56 1.39 9.15
C LEU A 64 -6.50 2.49 9.34
N LEU A 65 -5.35 2.39 8.67
CA LEU A 65 -4.31 3.42 8.71
C LEU A 65 -4.83 4.77 8.16
N LEU A 66 -5.50 4.76 7.01
CA LEU A 66 -6.07 5.97 6.40
C LEU A 66 -7.12 6.62 7.30
N VAL A 67 -8.05 5.83 7.85
CA VAL A 67 -9.05 6.33 8.81
C VAL A 67 -8.36 6.94 10.03
N ARG A 68 -7.32 6.29 10.57
CA ARG A 68 -6.55 6.83 11.70
C ARG A 68 -5.91 8.18 11.36
N ILE A 69 -5.32 8.34 10.18
CA ILE A 69 -4.72 9.62 9.76
C ILE A 69 -5.79 10.71 9.62
N VAL A 70 -6.94 10.40 9.03
CA VAL A 70 -8.06 11.37 8.91
C VAL A 70 -8.58 11.79 10.28
N LEU A 71 -8.72 10.85 11.23
CA LEU A 71 -9.08 11.17 12.61
C LEU A 71 -8.03 12.06 13.30
N ILE A 72 -6.74 11.88 12.98
CA ILE A 72 -5.65 12.77 13.44
C ILE A 72 -5.82 14.16 12.82
N ALA A 73 -6.16 14.27 11.53
CA ALA A 73 -6.37 15.54 10.85
C ALA A 73 -7.53 16.34 11.48
N GLU A 74 -8.66 15.68 11.69
CA GLU A 74 -9.87 16.32 12.22
C GLU A 74 -9.73 16.79 13.66
N ARG A 75 -8.92 16.12 14.49
CA ARG A 75 -8.68 16.59 15.86
C ARG A 75 -7.72 17.78 15.96
N GLN A 76 -6.96 18.11 14.90
CA GLN A 76 -6.04 19.24 14.94
C GLN A 76 -6.80 20.58 14.97
N LYS A 77 -6.32 21.50 15.82
CA LYS A 77 -6.82 22.88 15.88
C LYS A 77 -6.13 23.79 14.87
N LEU A 78 -4.84 23.55 14.62
CA LEU A 78 -4.04 24.35 13.70
C LEU A 78 -4.33 23.93 12.24
N PRO A 79 -4.71 24.87 11.35
CA PRO A 79 -5.05 24.54 9.97
C PRO A 79 -3.84 23.97 9.21
N TYR A 80 -2.63 24.44 9.50
CA TYR A 80 -1.40 23.91 8.91
C TYR A 80 -1.23 22.39 9.16
N VAL A 81 -1.38 21.95 10.41
CA VAL A 81 -1.21 20.53 10.77
C VAL A 81 -2.34 19.68 10.18
N ARG A 82 -3.56 20.22 10.15
CA ARG A 82 -4.71 19.56 9.50
C ARG A 82 -4.47 19.35 8.00
N ILE A 83 -4.02 20.38 7.28
CA ILE A 83 -3.70 20.29 5.85
C ILE A 83 -2.57 19.29 5.62
N TYR A 84 -1.52 19.31 6.44
CA TYR A 84 -0.43 18.33 6.36
C TYR A 84 -0.94 16.89 6.52
N ALA A 85 -1.75 16.63 7.54
CA ALA A 85 -2.33 15.30 7.77
C ALA A 85 -3.19 14.82 6.59
N TYR A 86 -3.97 15.71 5.97
CA TYR A 86 -4.73 15.38 4.76
C TYR A 86 -3.85 15.08 3.55
N SER A 87 -2.77 15.82 3.36
CA SER A 87 -1.77 15.52 2.33
C SER A 87 -1.13 14.15 2.55
N VAL A 88 -0.79 13.81 3.80
CA VAL A 88 -0.24 12.49 4.18
C VAL A 88 -1.23 11.36 3.85
N ALA A 89 -2.49 11.50 4.24
CA ALA A 89 -3.54 10.54 3.89
C ALA A 89 -3.68 10.37 2.37
N SER A 90 -3.68 11.49 1.63
CA SER A 90 -3.86 11.49 0.18
C SER A 90 -2.71 10.80 -0.54
N ILE A 91 -1.46 11.05 -0.14
CA ILE A 91 -0.27 10.41 -0.71
C ILE A 91 -0.34 8.89 -0.50
N ILE A 92 -0.63 8.43 0.72
CA ILE A 92 -0.73 7.00 1.04
C ILE A 92 -1.88 6.36 0.27
N PHE A 93 -3.04 7.03 0.22
CA PHE A 93 -4.22 6.55 -0.49
C PHE A 93 -3.96 6.40 -1.99
N LEU A 94 -3.32 7.37 -2.65
CA LEU A 94 -3.01 7.29 -4.07
C LEU A 94 -2.05 6.14 -4.38
N HIS A 95 -1.00 5.95 -3.58
CA HIS A 95 -0.07 4.84 -3.76
C HIS A 95 -0.77 3.49 -3.58
N PHE A 96 -1.61 3.37 -2.54
CA PHE A 96 -2.42 2.17 -2.29
C PHE A 96 -3.41 1.88 -3.43
N LEU A 97 -4.18 2.88 -3.86
CA LEU A 97 -5.19 2.77 -4.90
C LEU A 97 -4.56 2.38 -6.25
N ILE A 98 -3.46 3.04 -6.62
CA ILE A 98 -2.77 2.75 -7.88
C ILE A 98 -2.13 1.35 -7.81
N ASN A 99 -1.52 0.96 -6.69
CA ASN A 99 -0.92 -0.37 -6.56
C ASN A 99 -1.94 -1.50 -6.74
N ILE A 100 -3.11 -1.38 -6.08
CA ILE A 100 -4.20 -2.34 -6.26
C ILE A 100 -4.82 -2.23 -7.65
N GLY A 101 -5.02 -1.01 -8.17
CA GLY A 101 -5.55 -0.76 -9.51
C GLY A 101 -4.68 -1.38 -10.60
N MET A 102 -3.36 -1.33 -10.47
CA MET A 102 -2.41 -2.01 -11.35
C MET A 102 -2.55 -3.53 -11.24
N ALA A 103 -2.66 -4.06 -10.02
CA ALA A 103 -2.76 -5.49 -9.76
C ALA A 103 -4.04 -6.13 -10.35
N ILE A 104 -5.17 -5.41 -10.27
CA ILE A 104 -6.46 -5.82 -10.84
C ILE A 104 -6.63 -5.30 -12.29
N GLY A 105 -5.61 -4.65 -12.86
CA GLY A 105 -5.60 -4.12 -14.23
C GLY A 105 -6.71 -3.12 -14.54
N LEU A 106 -7.10 -2.31 -13.56
CA LEU A 106 -7.95 -1.13 -13.69
C LEU A 106 -7.15 0.15 -13.96
N ALA A 107 -5.87 0.18 -13.55
CA ALA A 107 -4.94 1.29 -13.77
C ALA A 107 -3.77 0.84 -14.66
N PRO A 108 -3.18 1.76 -15.46
CA PRO A 108 -1.96 1.47 -16.21
C PRO A 108 -0.81 1.16 -15.26
N VAL A 109 0.21 0.42 -15.72
CA VAL A 109 1.37 0.05 -14.90
C VAL A 109 2.33 1.25 -14.80
N ILE A 110 2.34 1.90 -13.64
CA ILE A 110 3.13 3.13 -13.36
C ILE A 110 4.36 2.83 -12.48
N GLY A 111 4.47 1.63 -11.91
CA GLY A 111 5.64 1.22 -11.11
C GLY A 111 5.77 1.97 -9.78
N ILE A 112 4.65 2.11 -9.07
CA ILE A 112 4.58 2.84 -7.80
C ILE A 112 4.66 1.86 -6.62
N PRO A 113 5.58 2.06 -5.66
CA PRO A 113 5.75 1.16 -4.53
C PRO A 113 4.56 1.24 -3.57
N LEU A 114 4.08 0.08 -3.13
CA LEU A 114 3.13 -0.03 -2.03
C LEU A 114 3.79 0.47 -0.73
N PRO A 115 3.22 1.47 -0.02
CA PRO A 115 3.83 2.01 1.20
C PRO A 115 4.11 0.91 2.23
N PHE A 116 5.29 0.92 2.85
CA PHE A 116 5.73 -0.02 3.90
C PHE A 116 5.88 -1.51 3.53
N PHE A 117 5.32 -1.96 2.41
CA PHE A 117 5.38 -3.36 1.98
C PHE A 117 6.35 -3.59 0.82
N SER A 118 6.43 -2.65 -0.12
CA SER A 118 7.27 -2.76 -1.32
C SER A 118 8.76 -2.67 -1.00
N TYR A 119 9.59 -3.48 -1.69
CA TYR A 119 11.05 -3.41 -1.62
C TYR A 119 11.59 -2.17 -2.33
N GLY A 120 11.47 -1.00 -1.70
CA GLY A 120 12.12 0.24 -2.10
C GLY A 120 12.74 0.91 -0.89
N GLY A 121 14.06 0.91 -0.77
CA GLY A 121 14.74 1.50 0.38
C GLY A 121 14.39 2.98 0.56
N SER A 122 14.43 3.75 -0.52
CA SER A 122 14.10 5.18 -0.51
C SER A 122 12.62 5.44 -0.18
N SER A 123 11.69 4.67 -0.76
CA SER A 123 10.26 4.84 -0.49
C SER A 123 9.92 4.51 0.97
N LEU A 124 10.53 3.47 1.54
CA LEU A 124 10.37 3.13 2.96
C LEU A 124 10.82 4.29 3.86
N TRP A 125 11.98 4.88 3.60
CA TRP A 125 12.44 6.06 4.33
C TRP A 125 11.49 7.25 4.18
N THR A 126 11.05 7.55 2.95
CA THR A 126 10.11 8.65 2.68
C THR A 126 8.80 8.49 3.46
N PHE A 127 8.16 7.32 3.40
CA PHE A 127 6.90 7.09 4.13
C PHE A 127 7.08 7.08 5.65
N THR A 128 8.21 6.58 6.13
CA THR A 128 8.54 6.59 7.56
C THR A 128 8.69 8.02 8.08
N ILE A 129 9.46 8.86 7.38
CA ILE A 129 9.63 10.27 7.74
C ILE A 129 8.29 11.01 7.70
N LEU A 130 7.49 10.74 6.66
CA LEU A 130 6.18 11.37 6.46
C LEU A 130 5.20 11.06 7.60
N ILE A 131 5.13 9.81 8.06
CA ILE A 131 4.32 9.44 9.24
C ILE A 131 4.93 9.98 10.53
N PHE A 132 6.26 9.94 10.67
CA PHE A 132 6.92 10.42 11.89
C PHE A 132 6.68 11.92 12.12
N LEU A 133 6.75 12.73 11.07
CA LEU A 133 6.41 14.15 11.13
C LEU A 133 4.95 14.37 11.54
N LEU A 134 4.01 13.58 10.99
CA LEU A 134 2.61 13.65 11.40
C LEU A 134 2.44 13.35 12.90
N VAL A 135 3.09 12.29 13.40
CA VAL A 135 3.04 11.90 14.81
C VAL A 135 3.66 12.98 15.71
N ARG A 136 4.79 13.57 15.30
CA ARG A 136 5.42 14.66 16.03
C ARG A 136 4.50 15.89 16.14
N LEU A 137 3.91 16.31 15.02
CA LEU A 137 2.99 17.45 15.01
C LEU A 137 1.75 17.19 15.86
N ASP A 138 1.23 15.97 15.84
CA ASP A 138 0.11 15.57 16.69
C ASP A 138 0.47 15.54 18.18
N ALA A 139 1.70 15.15 18.55
CA ALA A 139 2.17 15.23 19.93
C ALA A 139 2.32 16.68 20.42
N GLU A 140 2.83 17.58 19.57
CA GLU A 140 2.98 19.01 19.88
C GLU A 140 1.62 19.72 20.05
N ARG A 141 0.52 19.16 19.53
CA ARG A 141 -0.86 19.65 19.75
C ARG A 141 -1.17 19.91 21.22
N ILE A 142 -0.70 19.06 22.13
CA ILE A 142 -0.97 19.19 23.58
C ILE A 142 -0.27 20.43 24.15
N ASN A 143 0.92 20.76 23.65
CA ASN A 143 1.67 21.92 24.10
C ASN A 143 1.01 23.23 23.67
N PHE A 144 0.38 23.27 22.49
CA PHE A 144 -0.45 24.41 22.06
C PHE A 144 -1.77 24.55 22.84
N MET A 145 -2.15 23.56 23.65
CA MET A 145 -3.35 23.61 24.50
C MET A 145 -3.07 24.05 25.94
N ARG A 146 -1.79 24.22 26.32
CA ARG A 146 -1.37 24.82 27.58
C ARG A 146 -1.09 26.30 27.40
#